data_AF-A0A1G6WTJ4-F1
#
_entry.id   AF-A0A1G6WTJ4-F1
#
_cell.length_a   1.000
_cell.length_b   1.000
_cell.length_c   1.000
_cell.angle_alpha   90.00
_cell.angle_beta   90.00
_cell.angle_gamma   90.00
#
_symmetry.space_group_name_H-M   'P 1'
#
loop_
_entity.id
_entity.type
_entity.pdbx_description
1 polymer ?
#
loop_
_entity_poly.entity_id
_entity_poly.type
_entity_poly.pdbx_seq_one_letter_code
_entity_poly.pdbx_strand_id
1 'polypeptide(L)'
;MSRTAYYYKPKLSDDSEIIDVLNKLTDKHNRWGFPKCFKRIRKLGYQWNHKRVHRVYTALNLNLRRKSKRRLPARHPQPLSVPNALGHTWSMDFMSDRLHNTIHF
;
A
#
# COMPACT_ATOMS: atom_id res chain seq x y z
N MET A 1 -39.73 -11.28 2.37
CA MET A 1 -38.68 -11.71 1.41
C MET A 1 -39.37 -12.36 0.22
N SER A 2 -39.11 -11.89 -1.01
CA SER A 2 -39.73 -12.48 -2.22
C SER A 2 -39.20 -13.89 -2.47
N ARG A 3 -40.08 -14.81 -2.91
CA ARG A 3 -39.74 -16.20 -3.25
C ARG A 3 -38.67 -16.27 -4.36
N THR A 4 -38.68 -15.34 -5.31
CA THR A 4 -37.66 -15.28 -6.39
C THR A 4 -36.28 -14.86 -5.90
N ALA A 5 -36.20 -13.99 -4.89
CA ALA A 5 -34.92 -13.61 -4.29
C ALA A 5 -34.28 -14.77 -3.51
N TYR A 6 -35.11 -15.66 -2.93
CA TYR A 6 -34.65 -16.82 -2.16
C TYR A 6 -33.94 -17.88 -3.03
N TYR A 7 -34.32 -18.00 -4.30
CA TYR A 7 -33.74 -18.97 -5.25
C TYR A 7 -32.68 -18.36 -6.19
N TYR A 8 -32.40 -17.07 -6.10
CA TYR A 8 -31.45 -16.43 -6.99
C TYR A 8 -30.02 -16.96 -6.74
N LYS A 9 -29.43 -17.56 -7.78
CA LYS A 9 -28.00 -17.90 -7.81
C LYS A 9 -27.28 -16.93 -8.75
N PRO A 10 -26.34 -16.11 -8.27
CA PRO A 10 -25.58 -15.21 -9.14
C PRO A 10 -24.75 -16.04 -10.13
N LYS A 11 -24.98 -15.83 -11.43
CA LYS A 11 -24.15 -16.42 -12.48
C LYS A 11 -22.84 -15.65 -12.56
N LEU A 12 -21.75 -16.28 -12.15
CA LEU A 12 -20.41 -15.69 -12.26
C LEU A 12 -19.99 -15.67 -13.74
N SER A 13 -19.55 -14.51 -14.21
CA SER A 13 -18.90 -14.38 -15.52
C SER A 13 -17.54 -15.08 -15.47
N ASP A 14 -17.15 -15.69 -16.59
CA ASP A 14 -15.87 -16.36 -16.72
C ASP A 14 -14.71 -15.36 -16.53
N ASP A 15 -13.98 -15.52 -15.42
CA ASP A 15 -12.85 -14.67 -15.03
C ASP A 15 -11.50 -15.21 -15.54
N SER A 16 -11.49 -16.31 -16.31
CA SER A 16 -10.26 -16.98 -16.76
C SER A 16 -9.30 -16.04 -17.47
N GLU A 17 -9.78 -15.20 -18.38
CA GLU A 17 -8.95 -14.23 -19.11
C GLU A 17 -8.32 -13.18 -18.17
N ILE A 18 -9.07 -12.73 -17.16
CA ILE A 18 -8.58 -11.77 -16.17
C ILE A 18 -7.47 -12.40 -15.32
N ILE A 19 -7.67 -13.65 -14.90
CA ILE A 19 -6.68 -14.43 -14.14
C ILE A 19 -5.39 -14.55 -14.94
N ASP A 20 -5.51 -14.92 -16.22
CA ASP A 20 -4.36 -15.19 -17.07
C ASP A 20 -3.53 -13.93 -17.35
N VAL A 21 -4.21 -12.79 -17.60
CA VAL A 21 -3.55 -11.49 -17.77
C VAL A 21 -2.92 -11.00 -16.46
N LEU A 22 -3.61 -11.16 -15.32
CA LEU A 22 -3.06 -10.78 -14.02
C LEU A 22 -1.81 -11.57 -13.68
N ASN A 23 -1.83 -12.90 -13.87
CA ASN A 23 -0.67 -13.77 -13.62
C ASN A 23 0.54 -13.35 -14.47
N LYS A 24 0.33 -13.16 -15.79
CA LYS A 24 1.38 -12.66 -16.70
C LYS A 24 1.97 -11.33 -16.24
N LEU A 25 1.12 -10.42 -15.73
CA LEU A 25 1.58 -9.12 -15.22
C LEU A 25 2.35 -9.26 -13.90
N THR A 26 1.90 -10.10 -12.98
CA THR A 26 2.56 -10.29 -11.69
C THR A 26 3.89 -11.03 -11.83
N ASP A 27 4.00 -11.98 -12.76
CA ASP A 27 5.26 -12.67 -13.06
C ASP A 27 6.31 -11.69 -13.59
N LYS A 28 5.90 -10.79 -14.49
CA LYS A 28 6.79 -9.76 -15.02
C LYS A 28 7.10 -8.65 -14.01
N HIS A 29 6.15 -8.33 -13.12
CA HIS A 29 6.21 -7.16 -12.24
C HIS A 29 5.76 -7.48 -10.81
N ASN A 30 6.52 -8.31 -10.09
CA ASN A 30 6.17 -8.76 -8.74
C ASN A 30 6.01 -7.65 -7.68
N ARG A 31 6.53 -6.43 -7.92
CA ARG A 31 6.42 -5.29 -7.00
C ARG A 31 5.22 -4.38 -7.28
N TRP A 32 4.41 -4.71 -8.29
CA TRP A 32 3.26 -3.89 -8.64
C TRP A 32 2.04 -4.27 -7.82
N GLY A 33 1.48 -3.29 -7.12
CA GLY A 33 0.17 -3.41 -6.51
C GLY A 33 -0.95 -3.21 -7.52
N PHE A 34 -2.18 -3.50 -7.10
CA PHE A 34 -3.38 -3.41 -7.92
C PHE A 34 -3.51 -2.13 -8.78
N PRO A 35 -3.28 -0.90 -8.28
CA PRO A 35 -3.42 0.30 -9.11
C PRO A 35 -2.50 0.33 -10.34
N LYS A 36 -1.28 -0.22 -10.22
CA LYS A 36 -0.34 -0.31 -11.35
C LYS A 36 -0.76 -1.41 -12.33
N CYS A 37 -1.15 -2.57 -11.81
CA CYS A 37 -1.67 -3.66 -12.64
C CYS A 37 -2.92 -3.22 -13.43
N PHE A 38 -3.89 -2.58 -12.78
CA PHE A 38 -5.11 -2.09 -13.42
C PHE A 38 -4.82 -1.02 -14.48
N LYS A 39 -3.93 -0.05 -14.19
CA LYS A 39 -3.49 0.93 -15.20
C LYS A 39 -2.84 0.25 -16.40
N ARG A 40 -2.06 -0.82 -16.20
CA ARG A 40 -1.44 -1.57 -17.29
C ARG A 40 -2.48 -2.35 -18.11
N ILE A 41 -3.44 -2.99 -17.45
CA ILE A 41 -4.59 -3.67 -18.10
C ILE A 41 -5.34 -2.69 -19.00
N ARG A 42 -5.62 -1.47 -18.52
CA ARG A 42 -6.26 -0.42 -19.34
C ARG A 42 -5.42 0.00 -20.53
N LYS A 43 -4.10 0.11 -20.37
CA LYS A 43 -3.17 0.40 -21.48
C LYS A 43 -3.08 -0.73 -22.51
N LEU A 44 -3.38 -1.97 -22.14
CA LEU A 44 -3.45 -3.11 -23.05
C LEU A 44 -4.79 -3.17 -23.82
N GLY A 45 -5.73 -2.24 -23.56
CA GLY A 45 -7.00 -2.12 -24.29
C GLY A 45 -8.19 -2.79 -23.60
N TYR A 46 -7.98 -3.56 -22.53
CA TYR A 46 -9.07 -4.25 -21.82
C TYR A 46 -10.04 -3.26 -21.17
N GLN A 47 -11.34 -3.44 -21.45
CA GLN A 47 -12.41 -2.56 -20.92
C GLN A 47 -13.09 -3.09 -19.64
N TRP A 48 -12.48 -4.08 -18.97
CA TRP A 48 -13.07 -4.70 -17.79
C TRP A 48 -13.33 -3.70 -16.66
N ASN A 49 -14.48 -3.87 -15.99
CA ASN A 49 -14.83 -3.07 -14.82
C ASN A 49 -13.77 -3.23 -13.72
N HIS A 50 -13.32 -2.11 -13.16
CA HIS A 50 -12.38 -2.04 -12.04
C HIS A 50 -12.79 -2.95 -10.88
N LYS A 51 -14.07 -2.97 -10.49
CA LYS A 51 -14.58 -3.81 -9.39
C LYS A 51 -14.39 -5.30 -9.67
N ARG A 52 -14.62 -5.72 -10.92
CA ARG A 52 -14.46 -7.11 -11.35
C ARG A 52 -12.99 -7.54 -11.27
N VAL A 53 -12.09 -6.74 -11.84
CA VAL A 53 -10.64 -7.03 -11.80
C VAL A 53 -10.13 -7.02 -10.36
N HIS A 54 -10.58 -6.09 -9.52
CA HIS A 54 -10.20 -6.03 -8.11
C HIS A 54 -10.65 -7.28 -7.33
N ARG A 55 -11.86 -7.78 -7.59
CA ARG A 55 -12.36 -9.02 -6.99
C ARG A 55 -11.45 -10.19 -7.33
N VAL A 56 -11.13 -10.39 -8.61
CA VAL A 56 -10.25 -11.48 -9.08
C VAL A 56 -8.86 -11.33 -8.48
N TYR A 57 -8.28 -10.12 -8.51
CA TYR A 57 -6.97 -9.84 -7.91
C TYR A 57 -6.90 -10.20 -6.43
N THR A 58 -7.96 -9.89 -5.68
CA THR A 58 -8.05 -10.22 -4.25
C THR A 58 -8.22 -11.72 -4.04
N ALA A 59 -9.06 -12.38 -4.85
CA ALA A 59 -9.26 -13.83 -4.81
C ALA A 59 -7.99 -14.61 -5.10
N LEU A 60 -7.11 -14.09 -5.98
CA LEU A 60 -5.79 -14.64 -6.26
C LEU A 60 -4.73 -14.31 -5.18
N ASN A 61 -5.10 -13.61 -4.10
CA ASN A 61 -4.19 -13.20 -3.02
C ASN A 61 -2.93 -12.42 -3.49
N LEU A 62 -3.04 -11.66 -4.58
CA LEU A 62 -1.92 -10.90 -5.16
C LEU A 62 -1.53 -9.64 -4.36
N ASN A 63 -2.14 -9.43 -3.20
CA ASN A 63 -1.96 -8.25 -2.37
C ASN A 63 -0.53 -8.17 -1.81
N LEU A 64 0.17 -7.09 -2.14
CA LEU A 64 1.50 -6.84 -1.61
C LEU A 64 1.45 -6.58 -0.11
N ARG A 65 2.12 -7.41 0.68
CA ARG A 65 2.30 -7.16 2.10
C ARG A 65 3.18 -5.93 2.32
N ARG A 66 2.65 -4.97 3.08
CA ARG A 66 3.46 -3.85 3.58
C ARG A 66 4.56 -4.42 4.47
N LYS A 67 5.82 -4.19 4.09
CA LYS A 67 6.96 -4.54 4.95
C LYS A 67 6.88 -3.70 6.22
N SER A 68 7.02 -4.33 7.38
CA SER A 68 7.15 -3.62 8.64
C SER A 68 8.43 -2.76 8.61
N LYS A 69 8.42 -1.64 9.34
CA LYS A 69 9.65 -0.88 9.56
C LYS A 69 10.65 -1.82 10.23
N ARG A 70 11.82 -2.00 9.63
CA ARG A 70 12.92 -2.72 10.27
C ARG A 70 13.28 -1.95 11.54
N ARG A 71 13.27 -2.62 12.69
CA ARG A 71 13.80 -2.03 13.91
C ARG A 71 15.27 -1.74 13.66
N LEU A 72 15.69 -0.50 13.89
CA LEU A 72 17.12 -0.18 13.92
C LEU A 72 17.73 -0.98 15.08
N PRO A 73 19.00 -1.43 14.96
CA PRO A 73 19.70 -2.04 16.08
C PRO A 73 19.65 -1.10 17.29
N ALA A 74 19.63 -1.69 18.49
CA ALA A 74 19.68 -0.92 19.72
C ALA A 74 20.94 -0.04 19.69
N ARG A 75 20.76 1.28 19.66
CA ARG A 75 21.86 2.21 19.88
C ARG A 75 22.23 2.05 21.35
N HIS A 76 23.50 1.78 21.66
CA HIS A 76 24.01 1.90 23.03
C HIS A 76 24.24 3.39 23.28
N PRO A 77 23.34 4.10 23.99
CA PRO A 77 23.57 5.51 24.26
C PRO A 77 24.84 5.64 25.10
N GLN A 78 25.76 6.51 24.67
CA GLN A 78 26.86 6.89 25.54
C GLN A 78 26.29 7.63 26.77
N PRO A 79 26.90 7.46 27.95
CA PRO A 79 26.49 8.20 29.13
C PRO A 79 26.56 9.70 28.86
N LEU A 80 25.57 10.45 29.37
CA LEU A 80 25.54 11.91 29.26
C LEU A 80 26.78 12.50 29.95
N SER A 81 27.54 13.33 29.22
CA SER A 81 28.63 14.10 29.80
C SER A 81 28.07 15.24 30.64
N VAL A 82 28.38 15.27 31.93
CA VAL A 82 28.03 16.39 32.81
C VAL A 82 29.11 17.47 32.67
N PRO A 83 28.75 18.70 32.28
CA PRO A 83 29.73 19.79 32.22
C PRO A 83 30.20 20.19 33.62
N ASN A 84 31.50 20.49 33.77
CA ASN A 84 32.11 20.88 35.05
C ASN A 84 31.78 22.32 35.48
N ALA A 85 31.18 23.12 34.60
CA ALA A 85 30.81 24.51 34.86
C ALA A 85 29.53 24.91 34.12
N LEU A 86 28.81 25.89 34.67
CA LEU A 86 27.64 26.49 34.03
C LEU A 86 28.04 27.18 32.71
N GLY A 87 27.20 27.07 31.68
CA GLY A 87 27.44 27.69 30.36
C GLY A 87 28.44 26.96 29.45
N HIS A 88 29.02 25.84 29.89
CA HIS A 88 29.96 25.02 29.10
C HIS A 88 29.28 24.23 27.97
N THR A 89 27.96 24.02 28.04
CA THR A 89 27.20 23.30 27.00
C THR A 89 25.84 23.93 26.83
N TRP A 90 25.44 24.14 25.58
CA TRP A 90 24.15 24.68 25.19
C TRP A 90 23.49 23.68 24.23
N SER A 91 22.25 23.31 24.54
CA SER A 91 21.40 22.53 23.63
C SER A 91 20.24 23.41 23.19
N MET A 92 20.00 23.48 21.89
CA MET A 92 18.82 24.10 21.33
C MET A 92 17.95 23.02 20.71
N ASP A 93 16.69 22.97 21.11
CA ASP A 93 15.69 22.07 20.52
C ASP A 93 14.53 22.90 19.97
N PHE A 94 14.01 22.49 18.82
CA PHE A 94 12.89 23.17 18.18
C PHE A 94 11.60 22.44 18.55
N MET A 95 10.65 23.15 19.17
CA MET A 95 9.36 22.56 19.55
C MET A 95 8.45 22.25 18.35
N SER A 96 8.72 22.83 17.19
CA SER A 96 8.00 22.52 15.95
C SER A 96 8.88 22.78 14.73
N ASP A 97 8.90 21.83 13.79
CA ASP A 97 9.55 21.94 12.48
C ASP A 97 8.68 22.67 11.43
N ARG A 98 7.49 23.10 11.82
CA ARG A 98 6.56 23.80 10.93
C ARG A 98 6.91 25.28 10.86
N LEU A 99 7.58 25.66 9.78
CA LEU A 99 7.51 27.02 9.27
C LEU A 99 6.06 27.20 8.78
N HIS A 100 5.31 28.11 9.41
CA HIS A 100 3.99 28.64 9.02
C HIS A 100 3.46 28.15 7.66
N ASN A 101 2.38 27.37 7.73
CA ASN A 101 1.78 26.62 6.62
C ASN A 101 0.88 27.50 5.73
N THR A 102 1.04 27.44 4.41
CA THR A 102 -0.09 27.52 3.45
C THR A 102 0.31 26.98 2.06
N ILE A 103 0.35 25.66 1.86
CA ILE A 103 -0.11 25.06 0.58
C ILE A 103 -0.81 23.74 0.90
N HIS A 104 -2.12 23.70 0.64
CA HIS A 104 -2.89 22.46 0.58
C HIS A 104 -2.75 21.85 -0.82
N PHE A 105 -2.32 20.59 -0.90
CA PHE A 105 -2.40 19.76 -2.10
C PHE A 105 -3.65 18.87 -2.03
#